data_AF-A0AAD9ITU3-F1
#
_entry.id   AF-A0AAD9ITU3-F1
#
_cell.length_a   1.000
_cell.length_b   1.000
_cell.length_c   1.000
_cell.angle_alpha   90.00
_cell.angle_beta   90.00
_cell.angle_gamma   90.00
#
_symmetry.space_group_name_H-M   'P 1'
#
loop_
_entity.id
_entity.type
_entity.pdbx_description
1 polymer ?
#
loop_
_entity_poly.entity_id
_entity_poly.type
_entity_poly.pdbx_seq_one_letter_code
_entity_poly.pdbx_strand_id
1 'polypeptide(L)'
;ALINKNTVRNASIIADESTDLLVVNKELYDRSLKAAQEAEFNDRNNFVKYHPFFSEWSPKHKKQLAMSLEKSKYPFEGHICRQGEPAMRLYFMLRWVLR
;
A
#
# COMPACT_ATOMS: atom_id res chain seq x y z
N ALA A 1 2.34 10.67 4.91
CA ALA A 1 2.64 12.10 4.68
C ALA A 1 3.91 12.20 3.84
N LEU A 2 3.86 12.90 2.71
CA LEU A 2 5.02 13.06 1.81
C LEU A 2 5.94 14.14 2.38
N ILE A 3 7.11 13.74 2.87
CA ILE A 3 8.10 14.64 3.48
C ILE A 3 8.50 15.69 2.42
N ASN A 4 8.20 16.96 2.65
CA ASN A 4 8.53 18.05 1.73
C ASN A 4 10.00 18.47 1.90
N LYS A 5 10.66 18.96 0.84
CA LYS A 5 12.12 19.28 0.85
C LYS A 5 12.46 20.45 1.79
N ASN A 6 11.53 21.38 2.01
CA ASN A 6 11.68 22.51 2.93
C ASN A 6 10.82 22.32 4.18
N THR A 7 11.11 21.26 4.96
CA THR A 7 10.47 21.07 6.27
C THR A 7 11.35 21.72 7.33
N VAL A 8 10.83 22.79 7.95
CA VAL A 8 11.48 23.45 9.08
C VAL A 8 11.24 22.60 10.33
N ARG A 9 12.26 22.47 11.19
CA ARG A 9 12.08 21.84 12.50
C ARG A 9 11.19 22.74 13.35
N ASN A 10 10.02 22.23 13.74
CA ASN A 10 9.04 22.98 14.54
C ASN A 10 9.26 22.83 16.06
N ALA A 11 10.18 21.94 16.47
CA ALA A 11 10.48 21.68 17.87
C ALA A 11 11.96 21.34 18.04
N SER A 12 12.48 21.67 19.23
CA SER A 12 13.76 21.18 19.72
C SER A 12 13.55 19.84 20.41
N ILE A 13 14.35 18.84 20.07
CA ILE A 13 14.37 17.54 20.76
C ILE A 13 15.66 17.51 21.58
N ILE A 14 15.52 17.35 22.90
CA ILE A 14 16.62 17.27 23.87
C ILE A 14 16.46 15.94 24.59
N ALA A 15 17.57 15.21 24.76
CA ALA A 15 17.60 13.99 25.56
C ALA A 15 18.19 14.31 26.93
N ASP A 16 17.46 13.98 27.99
CA ASP A 16 17.88 14.19 29.38
C ASP A 16 18.77 13.04 29.90
N GLU A 17 18.82 11.93 29.16
CA GLU A 17 19.60 10.74 29.49
C GLU A 17 20.26 10.13 28.24
N SER A 18 21.18 9.18 28.46
CA SER A 18 21.82 8.44 27.38
C SER A 18 20.78 7.72 26.53
N THR A 19 20.71 8.08 25.24
CA THR A 19 19.68 7.61 24.30
C THR A 19 20.31 7.21 22.98
N ASP A 20 19.92 6.04 22.46
CA ASP A 20 20.26 5.60 21.12
C ASP A 20 19.10 5.89 20.16
N LEU A 21 19.41 6.47 18.99
CA LEU A 21 18.42 6.81 17.96
C LEU A 21 18.76 6.15 16.63
N LEU A 22 17.75 5.51 16.03
CA LEU A 22 17.85 5.03 14.65
C LEU A 22 17.50 6.16 13.68
N VAL A 23 18.47 6.59 12.87
CA VAL A 23 18.28 7.66 11.90
C VAL A 23 18.14 7.08 10.48
N VAL A 24 16.99 7.32 9.86
CA VAL A 24 16.78 7.06 8.43
C VAL A 24 16.77 8.41 7.72
N ASN A 25 17.81 8.69 6.95
CA ASN A 25 17.86 9.95 6.21
C ASN A 25 16.84 9.94 5.05
N LYS A 26 16.46 11.14 4.60
CA LYS A 26 15.44 11.32 3.56
C LYS A 26 15.81 10.62 2.26
N GLU A 27 17.07 10.70 1.84
CA GLU A 27 17.56 10.09 0.59
C GLU A 27 17.47 8.56 0.63
N LEU A 28 17.82 7.94 1.76
CA LEU A 28 17.69 6.51 1.99
C LEU A 28 16.23 6.08 2.00
N TYR A 29 15.35 6.85 2.65
CA TYR A 29 13.91 6.61 2.63
C TYR A 29 13.35 6.69 1.20
N ASP A 30 13.69 7.77 0.48
CA ASP A 30 13.19 8.05 -0.86
C ASP A 30 13.62 6.96 -1.85
N ARG A 31 14.88 6.49 -1.79
CA ARG A 31 15.36 5.43 -2.69
C ARG A 31 14.85 4.04 -2.32
N SER A 32 14.66 3.75 -1.04
CA SER A 32 14.42 2.36 -0.58
C SER A 32 12.94 2.05 -0.42
N LEU A 33 12.16 2.98 0.13
CA LEU A 33 10.76 2.73 0.49
C LEU A 33 9.78 3.53 -0.35
N LYS A 34 10.07 4.80 -0.64
CA LYS A 34 9.14 5.65 -1.40
C LYS A 34 8.89 5.10 -2.80
N ALA A 35 9.94 4.69 -3.53
CA ALA A 35 9.80 4.08 -4.84
C ALA A 35 8.90 2.82 -4.81
N ALA A 36 9.07 1.96 -3.80
CA ALA A 36 8.25 0.78 -3.61
C ALA A 36 6.79 1.12 -3.28
N GLN A 37 6.55 2.11 -2.41
CA GLN A 37 5.21 2.60 -2.05
C GLN A 37 4.50 3.25 -3.25
N GLU A 38 5.22 4.07 -4.02
CA GLU A 38 4.69 4.69 -5.25
C GLU A 38 4.35 3.63 -6.29
N ALA A 39 5.21 2.62 -6.48
CA ALA A 39 4.92 1.50 -7.37
C ALA A 39 3.66 0.74 -6.92
N GLU A 40 3.52 0.42 -5.64
CA GLU A 40 2.32 -0.27 -5.13
C GLU A 40 1.05 0.58 -5.23
N PHE A 41 1.16 1.89 -5.00
CA PHE A 41 0.06 2.82 -5.19
C PHE A 41 -0.36 2.91 -6.67
N ASN A 42 0.60 3.01 -7.57
CA ASN A 42 0.36 3.06 -9.01
C ASN A 42 -0.24 1.74 -9.51
N ASP A 43 0.22 0.59 -9.02
CA ASP A 43 -0.36 -0.72 -9.33
C ASP A 43 -1.86 -0.77 -8.99
N ARG A 44 -2.24 -0.34 -7.78
CA ARG A 44 -3.65 -0.33 -7.35
C ARG A 44 -4.50 0.61 -8.21
N ASN A 45 -3.99 1.82 -8.50
CA ASN A 45 -4.68 2.76 -9.37
C ASN A 45 -4.84 2.22 -10.79
N ASN A 46 -3.79 1.63 -11.35
CA ASN A 46 -3.83 1.04 -12.69
C ASN A 46 -4.78 -0.15 -12.75
N PHE A 47 -4.76 -1.02 -11.74
CA PHE A 47 -5.70 -2.14 -11.65
C PHE A 47 -7.14 -1.64 -11.71
N VAL A 48 -7.53 -0.70 -10.85
CA VAL A 48 -8.90 -0.17 -10.85
C VAL A 48 -9.23 0.58 -12.14
N LYS A 49 -8.26 1.30 -12.72
CA LYS A 49 -8.48 2.09 -13.95
C LYS A 49 -8.75 1.22 -15.17
N TYR A 50 -8.02 0.11 -15.31
CA TYR A 50 -8.04 -0.71 -16.53
C TYR A 50 -8.84 -2.00 -16.39
N HIS A 51 -9.20 -2.42 -15.17
CA HIS A 51 -9.95 -3.65 -14.99
C HIS A 51 -11.42 -3.50 -15.46
N PRO A 52 -11.91 -4.36 -16.37
CA PRO A 52 -13.23 -4.21 -17.00
C PRO A 52 -14.40 -4.12 -16.03
N PHE A 53 -14.32 -4.81 -14.88
CA PHE A 53 -15.37 -4.79 -13.85
C PHE A 53 -15.68 -3.39 -13.30
N PHE A 54 -14.72 -2.45 -13.40
CA PHE A 54 -14.89 -1.08 -12.93
C PHE A 54 -15.03 -0.08 -14.07
N SER A 55 -15.18 -0.50 -15.34
CA SER A 55 -15.14 0.39 -16.51
C SER A 55 -16.08 1.59 -16.38
N GLU A 56 -17.32 1.33 -15.96
CA GLU A 56 -18.42 2.30 -15.81
C GLU A 56 -18.39 3.08 -14.48
N TRP A 57 -17.46 2.76 -13.57
CA TRP A 57 -17.42 3.42 -12.27
C TRP A 57 -16.91 4.86 -12.38
N SER A 58 -17.50 5.75 -11.58
CA SER A 58 -17.08 7.15 -11.51
C SER A 58 -15.62 7.27 -11.05
N PRO A 59 -14.89 8.32 -11.47
CA PRO A 59 -13.51 8.54 -11.01
C PRO A 59 -13.38 8.63 -9.48
N LYS A 60 -14.40 9.15 -8.80
CA LYS A 60 -14.45 9.24 -7.34
C LYS A 60 -14.49 7.85 -6.69
N HIS A 61 -15.37 6.96 -7.17
CA HIS A 61 -15.47 5.59 -6.66
C HIS A 61 -14.22 4.78 -6.98
N LYS A 62 -13.65 4.94 -8.19
CA LYS A 62 -12.37 4.32 -8.57
C LYS A 62 -11.24 4.73 -7.63
N LYS A 63 -11.14 6.02 -7.30
CA LYS A 63 -10.14 6.53 -6.36
C LYS A 63 -10.33 5.97 -4.96
N GLN A 64 -11.56 5.91 -4.46
CA GLN A 64 -11.86 5.31 -3.15
C GLN A 64 -11.49 3.83 -3.11
N LEU A 65 -11.85 3.08 -4.15
CA LEU A 65 -11.51 1.67 -4.26
C LEU A 65 -9.99 1.44 -4.30
N ALA A 66 -9.25 2.20 -5.13
CA ALA A 66 -7.80 2.05 -5.21
C ALA A 66 -7.11 2.29 -3.85
N MET A 67 -7.67 3.15 -3.01
CA MET A 67 -7.19 3.39 -1.64
C MET A 67 -7.52 2.25 -0.67
N SER A 68 -8.64 1.54 -0.87
CA SER A 68 -9.09 0.46 0.02
C SER A 68 -8.61 -0.93 -0.39
N LEU A 69 -8.01 -1.09 -1.58
CA LEU A 69 -7.44 -2.37 -2.01
C LEU A 69 -6.20 -2.74 -1.20
N GLU A 70 -6.17 -3.99 -0.76
CA GLU A 70 -5.07 -4.60 -0.02
C GLU A 70 -4.50 -5.80 -0.79
N LYS A 71 -3.17 -5.85 -0.95
CA LYS A 71 -2.49 -7.00 -1.54
C LYS A 71 -2.25 -8.05 -0.45
N SER A 72 -2.79 -9.24 -0.64
CA SER A 72 -2.57 -10.40 0.25
C SER A 72 -1.85 -11.51 -0.50
N LYS A 73 -0.93 -12.20 0.18
CA LYS A 73 -0.26 -13.41 -0.32
C LYS A 73 -0.79 -14.61 0.45
N TYR A 74 -1.14 -15.66 -0.28
CA TYR A 74 -1.58 -16.93 0.30
C TYR A 74 -0.56 -18.02 -0.04
N PRO A 75 -0.14 -18.83 0.94
CA PRO A 75 0.75 -19.95 0.68
C PRO A 75 0.02 -21.05 -0.11
N PHE A 76 0.80 -21.99 -0.66
CA PHE A 76 0.25 -23.21 -1.24
C PHE A 76 -0.60 -23.95 -0.19
N GLU A 77 -1.73 -24.52 -0.61
CA GLU A 77 -2.76 -25.12 0.26
C GLU A 77 -3.41 -24.17 1.28
N GLY A 78 -3.13 -22.86 1.22
CA GLY A 78 -3.82 -21.86 2.00
C GLY A 78 -5.28 -21.68 1.56
N HIS A 79 -6.20 -21.58 2.53
CA HIS A 79 -7.61 -21.29 2.25
C HIS A 79 -7.85 -19.78 2.17
N ILE A 80 -8.39 -19.28 1.04
CA ILE A 80 -8.75 -17.86 0.86
C ILE A 80 -10.14 -17.57 1.46
N CYS A 81 -11.08 -18.50 1.26
CA CYS A 81 -12.42 -18.47 1.82
C CYS A 81 -12.86 -19.90 2.14
N ARG A 82 -13.85 -20.06 3.03
CA ARG A 82 -14.47 -21.35 3.31
C ARG A 82 -15.90 -21.38 2.80
N GLN A 83 -16.30 -22.52 2.26
CA GLN A 83 -17.67 -22.71 1.81
C GLN A 83 -18.64 -22.59 2.98
N GLY A 84 -19.75 -21.87 2.78
CA GLY A 84 -20.75 -21.62 3.81
C GLY A 84 -20.47 -20.39 4.68
N GLU A 85 -19.30 -19.76 4.57
CA GLU A 85 -19.05 -18.47 5.24
C GLU A 85 -19.71 -17.31 4.47
N PRO A 86 -20.19 -16.26 5.17
CA PRO A 86 -20.69 -15.06 4.53
C PRO A 86 -19.62 -14.37 3.67
N ALA A 87 -19.97 -14.02 2.44
CA ALA A 87 -19.07 -13.31 1.52
C ALA A 87 -18.91 -11.85 1.95
N MET A 88 -17.95 -11.57 2.82
CA MET A 88 -17.66 -10.21 3.33
C MET A 88 -16.68 -9.42 2.47
N ARG A 89 -15.96 -10.07 1.55
CA ARG A 89 -14.86 -9.48 0.79
C ARG A 89 -14.87 -9.94 -0.66
N LEU A 90 -14.42 -9.06 -1.55
CA LEU A 90 -14.17 -9.36 -2.95
C LEU A 90 -12.68 -9.54 -3.18
N TYR A 91 -12.30 -10.65 -3.80
CA TYR A 91 -10.91 -10.99 -4.07
C TYR A 91 -10.64 -10.96 -5.58
N PHE A 92 -9.49 -10.40 -5.96
CA PHE A 92 -8.99 -10.42 -7.34
C PHE A 92 -7.64 -11.12 -7.37
N MET A 93 -7.49 -12.12 -8.24
CA MET A 93 -6.23 -12.83 -8.42
C MET A 93 -5.29 -12.00 -9.29
N LEU A 94 -4.13 -11.64 -8.75
CA LEU A 94 -3.12 -10.83 -9.46
C LEU A 94 -2.01 -11.67 -10.09
N ARG A 95 -1.56 -12.71 -9.37
CA ARG A 95 -0.51 -13.64 -9.82
C ARG A 95 -0.79 -15.01 -9.23
N TRP A 96 -0.48 -16.04 -10.00
CA TRP A 96 -0.56 -17.43 -9.59
C TRP A 96 0.58 -18.19 -10.25
N VAL A 97 1.04 -19.26 -9.61
CA VAL A 97 2.03 -20.18 -10.16
C VAL A 97 1.33 -21.53 -10.32
N LEU A 98 1.15 -21.97 -11.57
CA LEU A 98 0.81 -23.35 -11.89
C LEU A 98 2.01 -24.24 -11.59
N ARG A 99 1.79 -25.33 -10.86
CA ARG A 99 2.64 -26.50 -10.92
C ARG A 99 1.97 -27.54 -11.81
#